data_AF-A0A504XJE6-F1
#
_entry.id   AF-A0A504XJE6-F1
#
_cell.length_a   1.000
_cell.length_b   1.000
_cell.length_c   1.000
_cell.angle_alpha   90.00
_cell.angle_beta   90.00
_cell.angle_gamma   90.00
#
_symmetry.space_group_name_H-M   'P 1'
#
loop_
_entity.id
_entity.type
_entity.pdbx_description
1 polymer ?
#
loop_
_entity_poly.entity_id
_entity_poly.type
_entity_poly.pdbx_seq_one_letter_code
_entity_poly.pdbx_strand_id
1 'polypeptide(L)'
;MAKSKNHTNHNQSSKNHRNGIKGPMPLHLHNSKRGSWLPALVNARRVRKHNQKAALKKRRERIAAFYRFSSFKMAKSKNHTNHNQSSKNHRNGIKGPMPLHLHNSKRGSWLPALVNARRVRKHNQKAALKKRRERIAAFAAKN
;
A
#
# COMPACT_ATOMS: atom_id res chain seq x y z
N MET A 1 27.95 -2.04 40.02
CA MET A 1 27.21 -2.19 38.74
C MET A 1 28.06 -2.76 37.61
N ALA A 2 27.53 -3.71 36.85
CA ALA A 2 28.16 -4.13 35.60
C ALA A 2 27.81 -3.13 34.49
N LYS A 3 28.81 -2.40 33.99
CA LYS A 3 28.66 -1.47 32.84
C LYS A 3 28.61 -2.27 31.53
N SER A 4 27.72 -1.90 30.60
CA SER A 4 27.62 -2.48 29.26
C SER A 4 28.12 -1.51 28.18
N LYS A 5 28.48 -2.02 26.99
CA LYS A 5 28.91 -1.19 25.85
C LYS A 5 27.74 -0.40 25.26
N ASN A 6 27.90 0.91 25.10
CA ASN A 6 26.81 1.83 24.75
C ASN A 6 26.45 1.84 23.24
N HIS A 7 27.43 1.64 22.36
CA HIS A 7 27.21 1.61 20.91
C HIS A 7 28.39 0.90 20.20
N THR A 8 28.10 0.21 19.09
CA THR A 8 29.14 -0.36 18.21
C THR A 8 28.65 -0.61 16.79
N ASN A 9 29.52 -0.33 15.81
CA ASN A 9 29.33 -0.62 14.39
C ASN A 9 30.18 -1.84 13.92
N HIS A 10 30.82 -2.55 14.86
CA HIS A 10 31.93 -3.48 14.58
C HIS A 10 31.61 -4.60 13.58
N ASN A 11 30.34 -5.00 13.44
CA ASN A 11 29.92 -6.05 12.54
C ASN A 11 28.86 -5.61 11.51
N GLN A 12 28.61 -4.32 11.32
CA GLN A 12 27.55 -3.93 10.37
C GLN A 12 28.05 -3.99 8.93
N SER A 13 29.32 -3.65 8.67
CA SER A 13 29.89 -3.74 7.32
C SER A 13 29.83 -5.18 6.79
N SER A 14 30.26 -6.16 7.57
CA SER A 14 30.18 -7.58 7.18
C SER A 14 28.73 -8.04 6.92
N LYS A 15 27.77 -7.62 7.76
CA LYS A 15 26.34 -7.91 7.54
C LYS A 15 25.77 -7.29 6.27
N ASN A 16 26.16 -6.06 5.95
CA ASN A 16 25.68 -5.36 4.76
C ASN A 16 26.21 -6.01 3.47
N HIS A 17 27.39 -6.62 3.51
CA HIS A 17 28.03 -7.23 2.34
C HIS A 17 27.76 -8.73 2.19
N ARG A 18 27.14 -9.42 3.16
CA ARG A 18 26.82 -10.86 3.09
C ARG A 18 26.10 -11.27 1.81
N ASN A 19 25.18 -10.43 1.35
CA ASN A 19 24.38 -10.67 0.14
C ASN A 19 24.76 -9.72 -1.01
N GLY A 20 25.85 -8.97 -0.85
CA GLY A 20 26.26 -7.87 -1.70
C GLY A 20 25.36 -6.63 -1.55
N ILE A 21 25.95 -5.44 -1.68
CA ILE A 21 25.19 -4.19 -1.75
C ILE A 21 24.54 -4.12 -3.13
N LYS A 22 23.23 -4.37 -3.19
CA LYS A 22 22.48 -4.28 -4.46
C LYS A 22 22.28 -2.82 -4.81
N GLY A 23 22.79 -2.40 -5.96
CA GLY A 23 22.46 -1.11 -6.56
C GLY A 23 20.96 -1.01 -6.87
N PRO A 24 20.43 0.21 -7.09
CA PRO A 24 19.06 0.35 -7.55
C PRO A 24 18.88 -0.42 -8.86
N MET A 25 17.74 -1.09 -9.01
CA MET A 25 17.39 -1.77 -10.25
C MET A 25 17.51 -0.76 -11.42
N PRO A 26 18.18 -1.14 -12.54
CA PRO A 26 18.24 -0.30 -13.72
C PRO A 26 16.83 0.15 -14.12
N LEU A 27 16.71 1.39 -14.54
CA LEU A 27 15.44 1.99 -14.95
C LEU A 27 14.74 1.05 -15.95
N HIS A 28 13.54 0.58 -15.60
CA HIS A 28 12.72 -0.23 -16.51
C HIS A 28 12.31 0.65 -17.70
N LEU A 29 11.98 0.04 -18.84
CA LEU A 29 11.54 0.73 -20.07
C LEU A 29 10.40 1.76 -19.82
N HIS A 30 9.68 1.64 -18.70
CA HIS A 30 8.64 2.57 -18.28
C HIS A 30 8.82 3.06 -16.84
N ASN A 31 9.39 4.26 -16.68
CA ASN A 31 9.52 4.90 -15.38
C ASN A 31 8.28 5.72 -15.01
N SER A 32 8.14 5.99 -13.70
CA SER A 32 7.12 6.89 -13.20
C SER A 32 7.32 8.31 -13.76
N LYS A 33 6.23 8.96 -14.19
CA LYS A 33 6.24 10.39 -14.58
C LYS A 33 6.05 11.33 -13.36
N ARG A 34 6.32 10.83 -12.16
CA ARG A 34 6.21 11.60 -10.91
C ARG A 34 7.32 12.66 -10.90
N GLY A 35 6.97 13.92 -10.69
CA GLY A 35 7.90 15.05 -10.77
C GLY A 35 7.97 15.73 -12.14
N SER A 36 7.29 15.22 -13.17
CA SER A 36 7.19 15.90 -14.47
C SER A 36 6.26 17.12 -14.42
N TRP A 37 6.47 18.07 -15.33
CA TRP A 37 5.71 19.33 -15.42
C TRP A 37 4.20 19.08 -15.61
N LEU A 38 3.39 19.70 -14.75
CA LEU A 38 1.97 19.36 -14.59
C LEU A 38 1.14 19.55 -15.88
N PRO A 39 1.24 20.68 -16.62
CA PRO A 39 0.44 20.84 -17.84
C PRO A 39 0.81 19.84 -18.96
N ALA A 40 2.07 19.39 -19.07
CA ALA A 40 2.44 18.31 -19.99
C ALA A 40 1.78 16.98 -19.60
N LEU A 41 1.70 16.67 -18.30
CA LEU A 41 0.98 15.48 -17.80
C LEU A 41 -0.53 15.57 -18.07
N VAL A 42 -1.12 16.76 -17.96
CA VAL A 42 -2.53 17.00 -18.27
C VAL A 42 -2.78 16.80 -19.76
N ASN A 43 -1.96 17.37 -20.64
CA ASN A 43 -2.09 17.20 -22.08
C ASN A 43 -1.93 15.72 -22.49
N ALA A 44 -0.88 15.05 -22.00
CA ALA A 44 -0.66 13.62 -22.25
C ALA A 44 -1.78 12.72 -21.72
N ARG A 45 -2.54 13.15 -20.69
CA ARG A 45 -3.73 12.45 -20.21
C ARG A 45 -4.93 12.67 -21.14
N ARG A 46 -5.13 13.90 -21.65
CA ARG A 46 -6.20 14.22 -22.61
C ARG A 46 -6.04 13.45 -23.92
N VAL A 47 -4.83 13.43 -24.50
CA VAL A 47 -4.52 12.68 -25.73
C VAL A 47 -4.82 11.18 -25.55
N ARG A 48 -4.35 10.56 -24.46
CA ARG A 48 -4.65 9.14 -24.17
C ARG A 48 -6.14 8.86 -24.05
N LYS A 49 -6.91 9.75 -23.41
CA LYS A 49 -8.36 9.62 -23.29
C LYS A 49 -9.05 9.63 -24.66
N HIS A 50 -8.60 10.48 -25.58
CA HIS A 50 -9.14 10.54 -26.94
C HIS A 50 -8.80 9.26 -27.74
N ASN A 51 -7.57 8.77 -27.62
CA ASN A 51 -7.12 7.56 -28.29
C ASN A 51 -7.82 6.30 -27.76
N GLN A 52 -8.15 6.24 -26.47
CA GLN A 52 -8.96 5.16 -25.90
C GLN A 52 -10.35 5.08 -26.52
N LYS A 53 -11.01 6.23 -26.74
CA LYS A 53 -12.31 6.26 -27.43
C LYS A 53 -12.21 5.74 -28.86
N ALA A 54 -11.18 6.16 -29.59
CA ALA A 54 -10.93 5.67 -30.95
C ALA A 54 -10.62 4.15 -30.98
N ALA A 55 -9.84 3.66 -30.02
CA ALA A 55 -9.54 2.23 -29.88
C ALA A 55 -10.79 1.40 -29.55
N LEU A 56 -11.67 1.91 -28.67
CA LEU A 56 -12.95 1.26 -28.37
C LEU A 56 -13.87 1.23 -29.59
N LYS A 57 -13.92 2.30 -30.39
CA LYS A 57 -14.66 2.34 -31.65
C LYS A 57 -14.15 1.27 -32.62
N LYS A 58 -12.83 1.22 -32.86
CA LYS A 58 -12.19 0.17 -33.68
C LYS A 58 -12.47 -1.24 -33.15
N ARG A 59 -12.44 -1.46 -31.83
CA ARG A 59 -12.76 -2.77 -31.22
C ARG A 59 -14.22 -3.15 -31.47
N ARG A 60 -15.17 -2.21 -31.34
CA ARG A 60 -16.59 -2.44 -31.64
C ARG A 60 -16.80 -2.76 -33.11
N GLU A 61 -16.12 -2.07 -34.01
CA GLU A 61 -16.16 -2.34 -35.45
C GLU A 61 -15.61 -3.75 -35.77
N ARG A 62 -14.48 -4.15 -35.17
CA ARG A 62 -13.92 -5.52 -35.33
C ARG A 62 -14.85 -6.60 -34.79
N ILE A 63 -15.46 -6.37 -33.62
CA ILE A 63 -16.44 -7.28 -33.04
C ILE A 63 -17.67 -7.36 -33.96
N ALA A 64 -18.19 -6.23 -34.42
CA ALA A 64 -19.31 -6.18 -35.34
C ALA A 64 -19.00 -6.85 -36.69
N ALA A 65 -17.76 -6.73 -37.19
CA ALA A 65 -17.31 -7.43 -38.40
C ALA A 65 -17.24 -8.95 -38.19
N PHE A 66 -16.74 -9.40 -37.03
CA PHE A 66 -16.73 -10.81 -36.65
C PHE A 66 -18.15 -11.41 -36.60
N TYR A 67 -19.10 -10.70 -35.98
CA TYR A 67 -20.51 -11.12 -35.94
C TYR A 67 -21.25 -10.93 -37.28
N ARG A 68 -20.69 -10.20 -38.25
CA ARG A 68 -21.28 -10.02 -39.59
C ARG A 68 -21.05 -11.23 -40.50
N PHE A 69 -19.97 -11.97 -40.27
CA PHE A 69 -19.59 -13.15 -41.05
C PHE A 69 -19.93 -14.47 -40.34
N SER A 70 -20.20 -14.42 -39.04
CA SER A 70 -20.63 -15.56 -38.26
C SER A 70 -22.15 -15.72 -38.33
N SER A 71 -22.63 -16.53 -39.28
CA SER A 71 -24.05 -16.94 -39.40
C SER A 71 -24.50 -17.92 -38.30
N PHE A 72 -23.72 -18.07 -37.23
CA PHE A 72 -24.12 -18.86 -36.08
C PHE A 72 -25.07 -18.01 -35.23
N LYS A 73 -26.36 -18.37 -35.24
CA LYS A 73 -27.34 -17.99 -34.21
C LYS A 73 -26.63 -18.06 -32.86
N MET A 74 -26.44 -16.92 -32.20
CA MET A 74 -25.94 -16.88 -30.83
C MET A 74 -26.88 -17.72 -29.96
N ALA A 75 -26.51 -18.97 -29.71
CA ALA A 75 -27.25 -19.85 -28.83
C ALA A 75 -27.26 -19.22 -27.43
N LYS A 76 -28.42 -19.18 -26.77
CA LYS A 76 -28.53 -18.62 -25.43
C LYS A 76 -27.59 -19.39 -24.48
N SER A 77 -26.77 -18.66 -23.72
CA SER A 77 -25.92 -19.23 -22.68
C SER A 77 -26.51 -18.95 -21.29
N LYS A 78 -25.96 -19.60 -20.25
CA LYS A 78 -26.40 -19.36 -18.87
C LYS A 78 -25.81 -18.04 -18.36
N ASN A 79 -26.68 -17.08 -18.05
CA ASN A 79 -26.30 -15.70 -17.74
C ASN A 79 -25.57 -15.52 -16.39
N HIS A 80 -25.89 -16.35 -15.39
CA HIS A 80 -25.27 -16.28 -14.07
C HIS A 80 -25.46 -17.62 -13.31
N THR A 81 -24.47 -18.00 -12.51
CA THR A 81 -24.58 -19.13 -11.58
C THR A 81 -23.71 -18.93 -10.34
N ASN A 82 -24.28 -19.17 -9.17
CA ASN A 82 -23.54 -19.24 -7.89
C ASN A 82 -23.07 -20.67 -7.57
N HIS A 83 -23.21 -21.60 -8.53
CA HIS A 83 -22.74 -22.97 -8.38
C HIS A 83 -21.24 -22.99 -8.09
N ASN A 84 -20.83 -23.87 -7.18
CA ASN A 84 -19.44 -24.08 -6.75
C ASN A 84 -18.75 -22.86 -6.09
N GLN A 85 -19.43 -21.71 -5.90
CA GLN A 85 -18.78 -20.57 -5.24
C GLN A 85 -18.55 -20.81 -3.76
N SER A 86 -19.53 -21.41 -3.06
CA SER A 86 -19.36 -21.77 -1.64
C SER A 86 -18.19 -22.74 -1.45
N SER A 87 -18.14 -23.84 -2.21
CA SER A 87 -17.02 -24.78 -2.19
C SER A 87 -15.67 -24.08 -2.43
N LYS A 88 -15.57 -23.18 -3.43
CA LYS A 88 -14.36 -22.39 -3.69
C LYS A 88 -13.97 -21.47 -2.52
N ASN A 89 -14.93 -20.82 -1.87
CA ASN A 89 -14.66 -19.94 -0.74
C ASN A 89 -14.13 -20.71 0.49
N HIS A 90 -14.51 -21.98 0.63
CA HIS A 90 -14.11 -22.82 1.75
C HIS A 90 -12.82 -23.65 1.51
N ARG A 91 -12.31 -23.76 0.27
CA ARG A 91 -11.05 -24.49 -0.03
C ARG A 91 -9.86 -24.06 0.83
N ASN A 92 -9.76 -22.75 1.11
CA ASN A 92 -8.71 -22.17 1.93
C ASN A 92 -9.26 -21.54 3.22
N GLY A 93 -10.54 -21.81 3.53
CA GLY A 93 -11.27 -21.17 4.61
C GLY A 93 -11.65 -19.72 4.30
N ILE A 94 -12.82 -19.31 4.81
CA ILE A 94 -13.21 -17.91 4.81
C ILE A 94 -12.49 -17.25 5.99
N LYS A 95 -11.58 -16.32 5.69
CA LYS A 95 -10.81 -15.63 6.72
C LYS A 95 -11.74 -14.82 7.63
N GLY A 96 -11.71 -15.11 8.93
CA GLY A 96 -12.45 -14.36 9.94
C GLY A 96 -12.02 -12.90 10.05
N PRO A 97 -12.81 -12.06 10.75
CA PRO A 97 -12.49 -10.65 10.94
C PRO A 97 -11.21 -10.46 11.76
N MET A 98 -10.49 -9.37 11.50
CA MET A 98 -9.31 -9.02 12.29
C MET A 98 -9.72 -8.39 13.64
N PRO A 99 -8.93 -8.58 14.72
CA PRO A 99 -9.16 -7.94 16.01
C PRO A 99 -9.24 -6.41 15.95
N LEU A 100 -10.07 -5.81 16.80
CA LEU A 100 -10.36 -4.36 16.81
C LEU A 100 -9.15 -3.47 17.16
N HIS A 101 -8.12 -4.01 17.81
CA HIS A 101 -6.91 -3.26 18.11
C HIS A 101 -5.95 -3.18 16.92
N LEU A 102 -6.13 -4.02 15.89
CA LEU A 102 -5.39 -3.93 14.64
C LEU A 102 -6.07 -2.94 13.69
N HIS A 103 -5.25 -2.19 12.94
CA HIS A 103 -5.73 -1.24 11.93
C HIS A 103 -6.78 -0.22 12.44
N ASN A 104 -6.74 0.14 13.72
CA ASN A 104 -7.71 0.98 14.42
C ASN A 104 -7.53 2.49 14.20
N SER A 105 -7.29 2.90 12.95
CA SER A 105 -7.13 4.31 12.56
C SER A 105 -8.38 5.11 12.92
N LYS A 106 -8.18 6.29 13.53
CA LYS A 106 -9.27 7.24 13.83
C LYS A 106 -9.46 8.28 12.74
N ARG A 107 -8.80 8.15 11.57
CA ARG A 107 -9.00 9.06 10.44
C ARG A 107 -10.46 8.98 9.97
N GLY A 108 -11.11 10.14 9.82
CA GLY A 108 -12.53 10.21 9.45
C GLY A 108 -13.51 10.25 10.63
N SER A 109 -13.03 10.14 11.88
CA SER A 109 -13.87 10.38 13.05
C SER A 109 -14.10 11.88 13.28
N TRP A 110 -14.94 12.21 14.27
CA TRP A 110 -15.27 13.59 14.62
C TRP A 110 -14.03 14.46 14.90
N LEU A 111 -13.88 15.54 14.13
CA LEU A 111 -12.64 16.32 14.05
C LEU A 111 -12.26 17.04 15.35
N PRO A 112 -13.18 17.66 16.12
CA PRO A 112 -12.84 18.30 17.39
C PRO A 112 -12.19 17.33 18.38
N ALA A 113 -12.76 16.13 18.54
CA ALA A 113 -12.17 15.08 19.38
C ALA A 113 -10.81 14.61 18.87
N LEU A 114 -10.60 14.50 17.54
CA LEU A 114 -9.30 14.13 16.97
C LEU A 114 -8.21 15.16 17.26
N VAL A 115 -8.54 16.45 17.17
CA VAL A 115 -7.60 17.54 17.46
C VAL A 115 -7.23 17.52 18.93
N ASN A 116 -8.22 17.37 19.82
CA ASN A 116 -7.97 17.26 21.26
C ASN A 116 -7.08 16.05 21.58
N ALA A 117 -7.43 14.86 21.08
CA ALA A 117 -6.65 13.65 21.30
C ALA A 117 -5.21 13.77 20.76
N ARG A 118 -4.97 14.54 19.70
CA ARG A 118 -3.61 14.84 19.20
C ARG A 118 -2.82 15.68 20.20
N ARG A 119 -3.42 16.71 20.80
CA ARG A 119 -2.77 17.57 21.80
C ARG A 119 -2.38 16.76 23.05
N VAL A 120 -3.30 15.93 23.55
CA VAL A 120 -3.06 15.02 24.68
C VAL A 120 -1.90 14.05 24.39
N ARG A 121 -1.90 13.38 23.22
CA ARG A 121 -0.82 12.45 22.86
C ARG A 121 0.57 13.11 22.79
N LYS A 122 0.65 14.36 22.33
CA LYS A 122 1.92 15.12 22.32
C LYS A 122 2.45 15.36 23.73
N HIS A 123 1.58 15.71 24.67
CA HIS A 123 1.98 15.86 26.08
C HIS A 123 2.42 14.53 26.70
N ASN A 124 1.64 13.46 26.48
CA ASN A 124 1.95 12.13 27.02
C ASN A 124 3.30 11.61 26.52
N GLN A 125 3.67 11.90 25.27
CA GLN A 125 4.99 11.56 24.73
C GLN A 125 6.12 12.30 25.49
N LYS A 126 5.97 13.60 25.76
CA LYS A 126 6.94 14.36 26.56
C LYS A 126 7.05 13.82 27.99
N ALA A 127 5.91 13.50 28.62
CA ALA A 127 5.87 12.90 29.95
C ALA A 127 6.59 11.54 29.98
N ALA A 128 6.38 10.69 28.96
CA ALA A 128 7.08 9.40 28.85
C ALA A 128 8.60 9.57 28.69
N LEU A 129 9.04 10.57 27.91
CA LEU A 129 10.46 10.89 27.76
C LEU A 129 11.07 11.42 29.07
N LYS A 130 10.36 12.30 29.79
CA LYS A 130 10.79 12.81 31.11
C LYS A 130 10.92 11.66 32.11
N LYS A 131 9.89 10.81 32.21
CA LYS A 131 9.89 9.61 33.07
C LYS A 131 11.03 8.66 32.73
N ARG A 132 11.37 8.49 31.45
CA ARG A 132 12.53 7.69 31.04
C ARG A 132 13.86 8.30 31.53
N ARG A 133 14.02 9.63 31.46
CA ARG A 133 15.22 10.33 31.96
C ARG A 133 15.36 10.18 33.48
N GLU A 134 14.27 10.39 34.22
CA GLU A 134 14.23 10.21 35.67
C GLU A 134 14.61 8.78 36.07
N ARG A 135 14.07 7.77 35.38
CA ARG A 135 14.44 6.37 35.60
C ARG A 135 15.93 6.09 35.39
N ILE A 136 16.54 6.70 34.37
CA ILE A 136 17.98 6.54 34.10
C ILE A 136 18.81 7.20 35.21
N ALA A 137 18.46 8.42 35.61
CA ALA A 137 19.16 9.13 36.68
C ALA A 137 19.03 8.39 38.04
N ALA A 138 17.82 7.92 38.37
CA ALA A 138 17.58 7.14 39.58
C ALA A 138 18.34 5.81 39.58
N PHE A 139 18.49 5.17 38.42
CA PHE A 139 19.31 3.97 38.30
C PHE A 139 20.80 4.27 38.46
N ALA A 140 21.30 5.37 37.90
CA ALA A 140 22.69 5.78 38.05
C ALA A 140 23.04 6.19 39.49
N ALA A 141 22.11 6.82 40.22
CA ALA A 141 22.33 7.22 41.62
C ALA A 141 22.29 6.06 42.62
N LYS A 142 21.67 4.93 42.25
CA LYS A 142 21.54 3.74 43.11
C LYS A 142 22.75 2.80 43.07
N ASN A 143 23.76 3.09 42.25
CA ASN A 143 24.77 2.14 41.84
C ASN A 143 26.15 2.78 41.68
#